data_AF-A0A9P1BKH9-F1
#
_entry.id   AF-A0A9P1BKH9-F1
#
_cell.length_a   1.000
_cell.length_b   1.000
_cell.length_c   1.000
_cell.angle_alpha   90.00
_cell.angle_beta   90.00
_cell.angle_gamma   90.00
#
_symmetry.space_group_name_H-M   'P 1'
#
loop_
_entity.id
_entity.type
_entity.pdbx_description
1 polymer ?
#
loop_
_entity_poly.entity_id
_entity_poly.type
_entity_poly.pdbx_seq_one_letter_code
_entity_poly.pdbx_strand_id
1 'polypeptide(L)'
;MTVTSGTTGTIETSMASTTTVPSSAESATASSAESTTTASSAESTTTSSSEESTTTASSEESTSTTSAESTTTSSSEESTTTASSEESTKAASAESTTIASAETTTVASTSTATTTTAASTTKEESLLEVDVAKAGDDGYNTHLQFIHIPCTFGHTVEESGLKGAIKEDGKLQIDALKGGQMQWGEMIPELDQLSDVTGCNLFYTPSKYWPRELQRSLLANRSLFAMLRDPYDRMANEFRMQVGGIDSVFTKTFRKDISQREGHMEREADQYQQFYKNCDVNAYLQTELKKYLAGDRFRTNCHLLPSSEFFDAGSGMTVEPIDERKIPDSFNQFMEKHHASPRMEASMHNLWCNEISAYSLNEETKGLIRKVYAEDFRLACKYFGYCDDHEMFCHENIPDMCGSKPK
;
A
#
# COMPACT_ATOMS: atom_id res chain seq x y z
N MET A 1 -54.02 -36.33 0.52
CA MET A 1 -53.20 -35.10 0.39
C MET A 1 -51.90 -35.53 -0.27
N THR A 2 -51.76 -35.19 -1.55
CA THR A 2 -50.69 -35.66 -2.43
C THR A 2 -49.61 -34.59 -2.46
N VAL A 3 -48.36 -34.97 -2.17
CA VAL A 3 -47.19 -34.10 -2.24
C VAL A 3 -46.59 -34.24 -3.64
N THR A 4 -46.60 -33.17 -4.43
CA THR A 4 -45.90 -33.08 -5.71
C THR A 4 -44.60 -32.29 -5.55
N SER A 5 -43.52 -32.95 -5.97
CA SER A 5 -42.15 -32.45 -6.15
C SER A 5 -42.11 -31.32 -7.19
N GLY A 6 -41.35 -30.26 -6.89
CA GLY A 6 -41.05 -29.16 -7.80
C GLY A 6 -39.55 -29.13 -8.13
N THR A 7 -39.23 -29.30 -9.41
CA THR A 7 -37.89 -29.29 -9.99
C THR A 7 -37.39 -27.86 -10.16
N THR A 8 -36.20 -27.55 -9.65
CA THR A 8 -35.47 -26.29 -9.90
C THR A 8 -34.73 -26.35 -11.23
N GLY A 9 -34.99 -25.38 -12.11
CA GLY A 9 -34.27 -25.18 -13.36
C GLY A 9 -33.13 -24.17 -13.20
N THR A 10 -31.98 -24.49 -13.75
CA THR A 10 -30.77 -23.65 -13.83
C THR A 10 -30.87 -22.74 -15.05
N ILE A 11 -30.65 -21.44 -14.89
CA ILE A 11 -30.55 -20.48 -15.99
C ILE A 11 -29.06 -20.15 -16.20
N GLU A 12 -28.46 -20.70 -17.25
CA GLU A 12 -27.21 -20.20 -17.82
C GLU A 12 -27.50 -18.98 -18.70
N THR A 13 -26.90 -17.84 -18.38
CA THR A 13 -26.91 -16.66 -19.26
C THR A 13 -25.50 -16.46 -19.82
N SER A 14 -25.32 -16.87 -21.07
CA SER A 14 -24.15 -16.58 -21.90
C SER A 14 -24.32 -15.19 -22.54
N MET A 15 -23.35 -14.29 -22.34
CA MET A 15 -23.25 -13.05 -23.09
C MET A 15 -21.94 -13.02 -23.87
N ALA A 16 -22.03 -13.32 -25.17
CA ALA A 16 -21.06 -12.92 -26.16
C ALA A 16 -21.61 -11.68 -26.89
N SER A 17 -20.84 -10.59 -26.92
CA SER A 17 -21.10 -9.47 -27.82
C SER A 17 -19.83 -9.13 -28.58
N THR A 18 -19.85 -9.53 -29.85
CA THR A 18 -18.88 -9.20 -30.89
C THR A 18 -19.25 -7.85 -31.47
N THR A 19 -18.36 -6.85 -31.39
CA THR A 19 -18.55 -5.56 -32.06
C THR A 19 -17.70 -5.50 -33.32
N THR A 20 -18.37 -5.48 -34.47
CA THR A 20 -17.80 -5.31 -35.80
C THR A 20 -17.70 -3.82 -36.13
N VAL A 21 -16.51 -3.36 -36.52
CA VAL A 21 -16.26 -1.99 -37.01
C VAL A 21 -16.36 -1.97 -38.54
N PRO A 22 -17.12 -1.05 -39.16
CA PRO A 22 -17.03 -0.82 -40.59
C PRO A 22 -15.92 0.20 -40.91
N SER A 23 -14.98 -0.26 -41.74
CA SER A 23 -14.01 0.53 -42.49
C SER A 23 -14.69 1.21 -43.68
N SER A 24 -14.37 2.47 -43.95
CA SER A 24 -14.64 3.12 -45.24
C SER A 24 -13.54 4.13 -45.54
N ALA A 25 -12.84 3.85 -46.64
CA ALA A 25 -11.91 4.71 -47.37
C ALA A 25 -12.63 5.97 -47.91
N GLU A 26 -12.03 7.01 -48.49
CA GLU A 26 -10.85 7.13 -49.34
C GLU A 26 -10.71 8.64 -49.66
N SER A 27 -9.49 9.19 -49.79
CA SER A 27 -9.12 10.04 -50.95
C SER A 27 -7.65 10.47 -50.89
N ALA A 28 -7.01 10.37 -52.05
CA ALA A 28 -5.58 10.46 -52.30
C ALA A 28 -5.10 11.88 -52.67
N THR A 29 -3.81 12.16 -52.47
CA THR A 29 -2.99 12.83 -53.50
C THR A 29 -1.50 12.56 -53.31
N ALA A 30 -0.78 12.51 -54.44
CA ALA A 30 0.51 11.87 -54.67
C ALA A 30 1.74 12.81 -54.63
N SER A 31 2.93 12.23 -54.43
CA SER A 31 4.19 12.50 -55.19
C SER A 31 5.27 11.50 -54.72
N SER A 32 5.78 10.57 -55.53
CA SER A 32 7.03 10.63 -56.35
C SER A 32 8.30 10.89 -55.51
N ALA A 33 9.42 10.14 -55.54
CA ALA A 33 10.01 9.19 -56.49
C ALA A 33 11.13 8.34 -55.81
N GLU A 34 11.48 7.21 -56.45
CA GLU A 34 12.82 6.54 -56.58
C GLU A 34 13.67 6.21 -55.30
N SER A 35 14.35 5.08 -55.11
CA SER A 35 14.97 4.09 -56.02
C SER A 35 15.16 2.71 -55.34
N THR A 36 14.93 1.65 -56.11
CA THR A 36 15.72 0.42 -56.30
C THR A 36 16.85 0.04 -55.32
N THR A 37 16.81 -1.18 -54.74
CA THR A 37 17.62 -2.35 -55.18
C THR A 37 17.29 -3.63 -54.40
N THR A 38 17.53 -4.75 -55.07
CA THR A 38 17.08 -6.13 -54.83
C THR A 38 18.25 -7.04 -54.41
N ALA A 39 17.98 -8.07 -53.59
CA ALA A 39 18.52 -9.46 -53.60
C ALA A 39 18.62 -9.99 -52.14
N SER A 40 17.84 -10.98 -51.69
CA SER A 40 17.74 -12.42 -52.04
C SER A 40 19.03 -13.22 -51.87
N SER A 41 19.02 -14.11 -50.86
CA SER A 41 19.59 -15.48 -50.79
C SER A 41 19.25 -15.98 -49.37
N ALA A 42 18.35 -16.92 -49.08
CA ALA A 42 18.07 -18.27 -49.60
C ALA A 42 19.17 -19.31 -49.32
N GLU A 43 18.72 -20.40 -48.69
CA GLU A 43 19.30 -21.76 -48.59
C GLU A 43 20.45 -22.01 -47.60
N SER A 44 20.58 -23.19 -46.95
CA SER A 44 19.68 -24.32 -46.66
C SER A 44 20.47 -25.33 -45.80
N THR A 45 19.75 -26.13 -44.98
CA THR A 45 20.01 -27.53 -44.54
C THR A 45 21.42 -28.00 -44.13
N THR A 46 21.52 -28.72 -42.99
CA THR A 46 21.63 -30.20 -42.98
C THR A 46 21.51 -30.84 -41.60
N THR A 47 20.89 -32.02 -41.62
CA THR A 47 20.53 -32.98 -40.55
C THR A 47 21.63 -34.04 -40.38
N SER A 48 21.78 -34.65 -39.20
CA SER A 48 22.15 -36.08 -38.93
C SER A 48 22.23 -36.31 -37.40
N SER A 49 21.34 -37.11 -36.77
CA SER A 49 21.38 -38.59 -36.55
C SER A 49 22.50 -39.02 -35.59
N SER A 50 22.17 -39.34 -34.32
CA SER A 50 21.90 -40.69 -33.75
C SER A 50 23.16 -41.43 -33.30
N GLU A 51 23.25 -41.80 -32.01
CA GLU A 51 23.64 -43.15 -31.59
C GLU A 51 23.38 -43.38 -30.09
N GLU A 52 23.03 -44.64 -29.84
CA GLU A 52 22.53 -45.29 -28.64
C GLU A 52 23.71 -45.95 -27.90
N SER A 53 23.67 -46.06 -26.56
CA SER A 53 24.27 -47.23 -25.90
C SER A 53 23.71 -47.46 -24.49
N THR A 54 23.32 -48.71 -24.29
CA THR A 54 22.76 -49.39 -23.13
C THR A 54 23.84 -49.79 -22.12
N THR A 55 23.49 -49.95 -20.84
CA THR A 55 23.94 -51.05 -19.95
C THR A 55 23.11 -51.10 -18.65
N THR A 56 23.14 -52.26 -18.00
CA THR A 56 22.02 -52.91 -17.30
C THR A 56 22.39 -53.24 -15.83
N ALA A 57 21.39 -53.15 -14.93
CA ALA A 57 21.08 -53.89 -13.68
C ALA A 57 22.15 -54.26 -12.62
N SER A 58 21.78 -54.11 -11.34
CA SER A 58 21.44 -55.19 -10.36
C SER A 58 21.59 -54.68 -8.90
N SER A 59 20.51 -54.66 -8.10
CA SER A 59 20.23 -55.48 -6.88
C SER A 59 20.93 -54.98 -5.59
N GLU A 60 20.40 -54.99 -4.35
CA GLU A 60 19.42 -55.82 -3.64
C GLU A 60 18.75 -55.06 -2.46
N GLU A 61 17.61 -55.60 -2.02
CA GLU A 61 16.91 -55.34 -0.75
C GLU A 61 17.76 -55.64 0.50
N SER A 62 17.40 -55.02 1.63
CA SER A 62 17.24 -55.75 2.90
C SER A 62 16.35 -54.99 3.88
N THR A 63 15.26 -55.67 4.27
CA THR A 63 14.30 -55.32 5.31
C THR A 63 14.72 -56.01 6.61
N SER A 64 14.71 -55.35 7.77
CA SER A 64 14.42 -56.01 9.07
C SER A 64 13.94 -55.03 10.14
N THR A 65 12.72 -55.30 10.60
CA THR A 65 12.03 -54.85 11.82
C THR A 65 12.66 -55.38 13.12
N THR A 66 12.58 -54.60 14.20
CA THR A 66 12.37 -55.11 15.58
C THR A 66 11.63 -54.08 16.45
N SER A 67 10.50 -54.54 17.01
CA SER A 67 9.70 -53.91 18.09
C SER A 67 10.18 -54.36 19.47
N ALA A 68 10.03 -53.49 20.49
CA ALA A 68 9.72 -53.75 21.91
C ALA A 68 9.73 -52.37 22.62
N GLU A 69 8.62 -51.73 23.01
CA GLU A 69 7.62 -52.01 24.05
C GLU A 69 8.07 -51.73 25.51
N SER A 70 7.35 -50.80 26.16
CA SER A 70 7.16 -50.53 27.62
C SER A 70 8.37 -50.09 28.46
N THR A 71 8.31 -49.14 29.40
CA THR A 71 7.36 -48.99 30.52
C THR A 71 7.53 -47.60 31.21
N THR A 72 6.44 -47.07 31.78
CA THR A 72 6.24 -46.13 32.94
C THR A 72 7.46 -45.45 33.60
N THR A 73 7.39 -44.20 34.09
CA THR A 73 6.74 -43.83 35.38
C THR A 73 6.68 -42.30 35.57
N SER A 74 5.59 -41.83 36.19
CA SER A 74 5.33 -40.46 36.68
C SER A 74 5.99 -40.14 38.04
N SER A 75 6.41 -38.89 38.24
CA SER A 75 6.43 -38.13 39.53
C SER A 75 6.87 -36.70 39.18
N SER A 76 6.15 -35.61 39.38
CA SER A 76 5.47 -35.06 40.57
C SER A 76 6.39 -34.88 41.78
N GLU A 77 7.05 -33.72 41.87
CA GLU A 77 7.32 -33.08 43.15
C GLU A 77 7.10 -31.56 43.03
N GLU A 78 6.03 -31.15 43.71
CA GLU A 78 5.73 -29.82 44.16
C GLU A 78 6.60 -29.55 45.40
N SER A 79 7.21 -28.37 45.51
CA SER A 79 7.52 -27.81 46.83
C SER A 79 7.48 -26.30 46.81
N THR A 80 6.69 -25.84 47.77
CA THR A 80 6.17 -24.51 48.02
C THR A 80 7.08 -23.75 48.99
N THR A 81 7.04 -22.41 48.86
CA THR A 81 7.18 -21.38 49.91
C THR A 81 8.49 -21.25 50.70
N THR A 82 9.04 -20.02 50.76
CA THR A 82 9.01 -19.18 51.98
C THR A 82 9.42 -17.73 51.63
N ALA A 83 8.66 -16.77 52.19
CA ALA A 83 8.85 -15.34 52.11
C ALA A 83 9.74 -14.80 53.25
N SER A 84 10.45 -13.69 53.02
CA SER A 84 10.77 -12.61 54.00
C SER A 84 11.74 -11.63 53.30
N SER A 85 11.35 -10.40 52.96
CA SER A 85 11.16 -9.19 53.81
C SER A 85 12.44 -8.38 54.02
N GLU A 86 12.24 -7.05 54.00
CA GLU A 86 13.11 -5.94 54.44
C GLU A 86 14.17 -5.42 53.46
N GLU A 87 14.57 -4.15 53.43
CA GLU A 87 13.96 -2.84 53.69
C GLU A 87 15.11 -1.83 53.41
N SER A 88 14.85 -0.87 52.52
CA SER A 88 15.25 0.54 52.51
C SER A 88 16.70 1.06 52.76
N THR A 89 17.03 2.07 51.93
CA THR A 89 17.99 3.20 52.09
C THR A 89 19.50 2.87 51.95
N LYS A 90 20.40 3.69 51.35
CA LYS A 90 20.48 5.16 51.23
C LYS A 90 21.61 5.58 50.23
N ALA A 91 21.39 6.73 49.58
CA ALA A 91 22.34 7.79 49.17
C ALA A 91 23.60 7.53 48.29
N ALA A 92 23.52 8.10 47.08
CA ALA A 92 24.38 9.15 46.48
C ALA A 92 25.90 9.25 46.78
N SER A 93 26.70 9.24 45.71
CA SER A 93 27.91 10.07 45.51
C SER A 93 28.37 9.90 44.05
N ALA A 94 28.05 10.82 43.14
CA ALA A 94 28.96 11.86 42.63
C ALA A 94 30.21 11.33 41.89
N GLU A 95 30.19 11.41 40.56
CA GLU A 95 31.37 11.85 39.80
C GLU A 95 30.95 12.51 38.49
N SER A 96 31.36 13.77 38.36
CA SER A 96 31.07 14.69 37.26
C SER A 96 32.34 14.79 36.43
N THR A 97 32.29 14.35 35.18
CA THR A 97 33.40 14.50 34.23
C THR A 97 33.16 15.74 33.37
N THR A 98 33.91 16.79 33.71
CA THR A 98 34.14 17.99 32.89
C THR A 98 34.81 17.64 31.56
N ILE A 99 34.21 18.04 30.43
CA ILE A 99 34.90 18.19 29.14
C ILE A 99 34.86 19.66 28.74
N ALA A 100 36.05 20.15 28.42
CA ALA A 100 36.39 21.54 28.19
C ALA A 100 35.79 22.11 26.90
N SER A 101 35.50 23.41 26.98
CA SER A 101 35.08 24.31 25.91
C SER A 101 36.08 24.36 24.74
N ALA A 102 35.54 24.36 23.53
CA ALA A 102 36.21 24.87 22.34
C ALA A 102 35.51 26.16 21.90
N GLU A 103 36.33 27.18 21.62
CA GLU A 103 35.97 28.52 21.16
C GLU A 103 35.14 28.51 19.88
N THR A 104 34.03 29.26 19.88
CA THR A 104 33.33 29.65 18.65
C THR A 104 33.48 31.15 18.45
N THR A 105 34.31 31.50 17.48
CA THR A 105 34.54 32.84 16.94
C THR A 105 33.22 33.43 16.42
N THR A 106 32.76 34.51 17.05
CA THR A 106 31.57 35.27 16.63
C THR A 106 31.99 36.32 15.60
N VAL A 107 31.60 36.13 14.34
CA VAL A 107 31.68 37.17 13.30
C VAL A 107 30.37 37.93 13.30
N ALA A 108 30.42 39.19 13.69
CA ALA A 108 29.30 40.11 13.68
C ALA A 108 29.01 40.56 12.24
N SER A 109 27.87 40.14 11.69
CA SER A 109 27.28 40.72 10.48
C SER A 109 26.15 41.65 10.90
N THR A 110 26.40 42.95 10.76
CA THR A 110 25.45 44.03 10.99
C THR A 110 24.50 44.11 9.80
N SER A 111 23.25 43.68 9.95
CA SER A 111 22.18 44.01 9.00
C SER A 111 21.16 44.93 9.67
N THR A 112 21.08 46.13 9.11
CA THR A 112 20.11 47.18 9.43
C THR A 112 18.69 46.68 9.14
N ALA A 113 17.90 46.51 10.20
CA ALA A 113 16.46 46.28 10.09
C ALA A 113 15.72 47.62 10.04
N THR A 114 15.12 47.92 8.89
CA THR A 114 14.18 49.03 8.72
C THR A 114 12.84 48.62 9.30
N THR A 115 12.48 49.20 10.44
CA THR A 115 11.17 49.04 11.09
C THR A 115 10.13 49.89 10.34
N THR A 116 9.26 49.24 9.57
CA THR A 116 8.05 49.88 9.05
C THR A 116 6.86 49.40 9.87
N THR A 117 6.41 50.26 10.78
CA THR A 117 5.19 50.10 11.56
C THR A 117 3.98 50.36 10.65
N ALA A 118 3.18 49.33 10.37
CA ALA A 118 1.83 49.51 9.83
C ALA A 118 0.87 48.65 10.65
N ALA A 119 0.17 49.33 11.56
CA ALA A 119 -0.99 48.79 12.25
C ALA A 119 -2.13 48.62 11.24
N SER A 120 -2.51 47.37 10.98
CA SER A 120 -3.79 47.04 10.34
C SER A 120 -4.46 45.96 11.19
N THR A 121 -5.21 46.41 12.19
CA THR A 121 -6.21 45.60 12.89
C THR A 121 -7.40 45.42 11.96
N THR A 122 -7.37 44.39 11.13
CA THR A 122 -8.56 43.84 10.47
C THR A 122 -8.95 42.57 11.21
N LYS A 123 -10.19 42.58 11.73
CA LYS A 123 -10.88 41.40 12.26
C LYS A 123 -10.95 40.33 11.17
N GLU A 124 -10.07 39.34 11.26
CA GLU A 124 -9.96 38.21 10.33
C GLU A 124 -10.40 36.89 10.99
N GLU A 125 -11.29 36.95 11.98
CA GLU A 125 -11.86 35.78 12.66
C GLU A 125 -13.35 35.56 12.36
N SER A 126 -13.97 36.35 11.47
CA SER A 126 -15.43 36.34 11.27
C SER A 126 -15.90 35.80 9.91
N LEU A 127 -15.03 35.23 9.08
CA LEU A 127 -15.37 34.98 7.66
C LEU A 127 -15.43 33.51 7.19
N LEU A 128 -15.31 32.50 8.06
CA LEU A 128 -15.46 31.10 7.64
C LEU A 128 -16.16 30.20 8.68
N GLU A 129 -17.18 30.70 9.37
CA GLU A 129 -18.21 29.81 9.90
C GLU A 129 -19.08 29.35 8.72
N VAL A 130 -18.60 28.32 8.01
CA VAL A 130 -19.44 27.56 7.10
C VAL A 130 -20.44 26.80 7.96
N ASP A 131 -21.73 27.13 7.86
CA ASP A 131 -22.81 26.42 8.53
C ASP A 131 -22.83 24.94 8.07
N VAL A 132 -22.05 24.09 8.74
CA VAL A 132 -22.01 22.63 8.53
C VAL A 132 -23.38 21.99 8.84
N ALA A 133 -24.24 22.69 9.57
CA ALA A 133 -25.54 22.21 10.04
C ALA A 133 -26.63 22.11 8.95
N LYS A 134 -26.34 22.45 7.69
CA LYS A 134 -27.21 22.22 6.53
C LYS A 134 -26.51 21.42 5.44
N ALA A 135 -25.75 20.39 5.83
CA ALA A 135 -25.56 19.23 4.95
C ALA A 135 -26.96 18.64 4.69
N GLY A 136 -27.62 19.14 3.64
CA GLY A 136 -28.80 18.49 3.11
C GLY A 136 -28.43 17.05 2.77
N ASP A 137 -29.44 16.20 2.64
CA ASP A 137 -29.34 14.92 1.96
C ASP A 137 -29.03 15.17 0.47
N ASP A 138 -27.86 15.76 0.18
CA ASP A 138 -27.40 15.96 -1.18
C ASP A 138 -26.96 14.62 -1.77
N GLY A 139 -26.75 13.59 -0.94
CA GLY A 139 -26.35 12.25 -1.37
C GLY A 139 -24.91 12.19 -1.89
N TYR A 140 -24.15 13.29 -1.74
CA TYR A 140 -22.81 13.44 -2.26
C TYR A 140 -21.86 13.68 -1.09
N ASN A 141 -20.74 12.96 -1.06
CA ASN A 141 -19.83 12.83 0.09
C ASN A 141 -18.98 14.07 0.41
N THR A 142 -19.57 15.25 0.40
CA THR A 142 -18.90 16.52 0.68
C THR A 142 -18.22 16.55 2.05
N HIS A 143 -18.70 15.73 2.98
CA HIS A 143 -18.22 15.65 4.34
C HIS A 143 -17.17 14.55 4.57
N LEU A 144 -16.83 13.71 3.58
CA LEU A 144 -15.82 12.66 3.71
C LEU A 144 -14.52 13.04 3.01
N GLN A 145 -13.40 12.65 3.60
CA GLN A 145 -12.09 12.76 2.96
C GLN A 145 -11.27 11.49 3.16
N PHE A 146 -10.89 10.88 2.05
CA PHE A 146 -9.99 9.74 2.06
C PHE A 146 -8.55 10.21 2.23
N ILE A 147 -7.82 9.58 3.15
CA ILE A 147 -6.37 9.68 3.29
C ILE A 147 -5.75 8.45 2.62
N HIS A 148 -5.11 8.65 1.47
CA HIS A 148 -4.50 7.56 0.72
C HIS A 148 -3.25 7.04 1.43
N ILE A 149 -3.24 5.73 1.71
CA ILE A 149 -2.05 5.02 2.22
C ILE A 149 -1.54 4.10 1.10
N PRO A 150 -0.26 4.19 0.71
CA PRO A 150 0.28 3.36 -0.36
C PRO A 150 0.07 1.87 -0.10
N CYS A 151 -0.33 1.15 -1.16
CA CYS A 151 -0.53 -0.29 -1.15
C CYS A 151 -1.61 -0.79 -0.18
N THR A 152 -2.64 0.00 0.14
CA THR A 152 -3.79 -0.43 0.97
C THR A 152 -5.13 -0.39 0.23
N PHE A 153 -5.15 -0.72 -1.06
CA PHE A 153 -6.32 -0.55 -1.94
C PHE A 153 -6.77 0.91 -2.15
N GLY A 154 -5.87 1.88 -1.97
CA GLY A 154 -6.20 3.31 -2.13
C GLY A 154 -6.75 3.65 -3.51
N HIS A 155 -6.13 3.15 -4.58
CA HIS A 155 -6.63 3.36 -5.94
C HIS A 155 -8.04 2.76 -6.15
N THR A 156 -8.36 1.62 -5.52
CA THR A 156 -9.71 1.04 -5.57
C THR A 156 -10.73 1.97 -4.91
N VAL A 157 -10.39 2.54 -3.75
CA VAL A 157 -11.24 3.51 -3.04
C VAL A 157 -11.47 4.76 -3.89
N GLU A 158 -10.42 5.27 -4.54
CA GLU A 158 -10.50 6.41 -5.44
C GLU A 158 -11.38 6.12 -6.66
N GLU A 159 -11.21 4.96 -7.30
CA GLU A 159 -12.08 4.52 -8.41
C GLU A 159 -13.54 4.39 -7.96
N SER A 160 -13.81 3.83 -6.78
CA SER A 160 -15.15 3.76 -6.18
C SER A 160 -15.73 5.15 -5.92
N GLY A 161 -14.92 6.09 -5.44
CA GLY A 161 -15.31 7.50 -5.28
C GLY A 161 -15.72 8.12 -6.62
N LEU A 162 -14.91 7.94 -7.66
CA LEU A 162 -15.20 8.43 -8.99
C LEU A 162 -16.48 7.82 -9.59
N LYS A 163 -16.67 6.50 -9.44
CA LYS A 163 -17.88 5.80 -9.88
C LYS A 163 -19.12 6.27 -9.14
N GLY A 164 -19.03 6.51 -7.83
CA GLY A 164 -20.12 7.06 -7.03
C GLY A 164 -20.52 8.49 -7.44
N ALA A 165 -19.67 9.20 -8.18
CA ALA A 165 -19.97 10.51 -8.77
C ALA A 165 -20.76 10.43 -10.09
N ILE A 166 -20.92 9.24 -10.67
CA ILE A 166 -21.65 9.01 -11.91
C ILE A 166 -23.12 8.71 -11.55
N LYS A 167 -24.07 9.44 -12.17
CA LYS A 167 -25.51 9.18 -12.00
C LYS A 167 -25.93 7.86 -12.66
N GLU A 168 -27.12 7.37 -12.30
CA GLU A 168 -27.75 6.22 -12.96
C GLU A 168 -27.89 6.40 -14.49
N ASP A 169 -27.97 7.65 -14.98
CA ASP A 169 -28.03 7.95 -16.42
C ASP A 169 -26.65 7.97 -17.11
N GLY A 170 -25.60 7.54 -16.41
CA GLY A 170 -24.22 7.48 -16.88
C GLY A 170 -23.53 8.83 -17.00
N LYS A 171 -24.19 9.94 -16.62
CA LYS A 171 -23.56 11.27 -16.68
C LYS A 171 -22.73 11.52 -15.44
N LEU A 172 -21.49 11.91 -15.69
CA LEU A 172 -20.59 12.43 -14.67
C LEU A 172 -21.18 13.72 -14.10
N GLN A 173 -21.31 13.78 -12.77
CA GLN A 173 -21.72 15.01 -12.11
C GLN A 173 -20.56 15.98 -12.05
N ILE A 174 -20.44 16.80 -13.10
CA ILE A 174 -19.40 17.81 -13.19
C ILE A 174 -19.41 18.73 -11.96
N ASP A 175 -20.59 19.03 -11.39
CA ASP A 175 -20.69 19.86 -10.19
C ASP A 175 -20.17 19.15 -8.94
N ALA A 176 -20.38 17.83 -8.83
CA ALA A 176 -19.80 17.02 -7.75
C ALA A 176 -18.26 16.97 -7.85
N LEU A 177 -17.72 16.87 -9.07
CA LEU A 177 -16.27 16.95 -9.27
C LEU A 177 -15.71 18.35 -9.00
N LYS A 178 -16.39 19.41 -9.44
CA LYS A 178 -15.94 20.80 -9.25
C LYS A 178 -15.90 21.24 -7.79
N GLY A 179 -16.75 20.66 -6.93
CA GLY A 179 -16.70 20.89 -5.49
C GLY A 179 -15.69 20.02 -4.75
N GLY A 180 -14.87 19.23 -5.46
CA GLY A 180 -13.98 18.23 -4.86
C GLY A 180 -14.74 17.11 -4.12
N GLN A 181 -16.02 16.90 -4.45
CA GLN A 181 -16.96 16.13 -3.63
C GLN A 181 -16.76 14.61 -3.74
N MET A 182 -15.89 14.15 -4.63
CA MET A 182 -15.53 12.74 -4.84
C MET A 182 -14.09 12.59 -5.38
N GLN A 183 -13.30 13.66 -5.33
CA GLN A 183 -11.87 13.61 -5.64
C GLN A 183 -11.16 13.22 -4.35
N TRP A 184 -10.59 12.03 -4.35
CA TRP A 184 -9.91 11.45 -3.21
C TRP A 184 -8.46 11.15 -3.57
N GLY A 185 -7.58 11.26 -2.57
CA GLY A 185 -6.15 11.02 -2.68
C GLY A 185 -5.53 11.62 -3.94
N GLU A 186 -5.01 10.78 -4.82
CA GLU A 186 -4.28 11.18 -6.03
C GLU A 186 -5.15 11.97 -7.04
N MET A 187 -6.48 11.83 -6.99
CA MET A 187 -7.38 12.58 -7.87
C MET A 187 -7.57 14.04 -7.46
N ILE A 188 -6.97 14.49 -6.34
CA ILE A 188 -6.99 15.87 -5.88
C ILE A 188 -5.78 16.60 -6.48
N PRO A 189 -5.97 17.56 -7.40
CA PRO A 189 -4.85 18.23 -8.08
C PRO A 189 -3.87 18.92 -7.12
N GLU A 190 -4.35 19.45 -5.99
CA GLU A 190 -3.52 20.10 -4.98
C GLU A 190 -2.60 19.12 -4.22
N LEU A 191 -2.85 17.81 -4.32
CA LEU A 191 -1.98 16.78 -3.78
C LEU A 191 -0.96 16.25 -4.80
N ASP A 192 -1.09 16.61 -6.09
CA ASP A 192 -0.12 16.27 -7.15
C ASP A 192 1.09 17.23 -7.15
N GLN A 193 1.72 17.33 -6.00
CA GLN A 193 2.94 18.09 -5.78
C GLN A 193 3.83 17.37 -4.77
N LEU A 194 5.11 17.73 -4.73
CA LEU A 194 6.04 17.16 -3.77
C LEU A 194 5.95 17.87 -2.42
N SER A 195 6.09 17.10 -1.35
CA SER A 195 6.32 17.64 -0.02
C SER A 195 7.73 18.21 0.08
N ASP A 196 7.86 19.46 0.50
CA ASP A 196 9.16 20.05 0.86
C ASP A 196 9.79 19.37 2.10
N VAL A 197 9.00 18.62 2.87
CA VAL A 197 9.45 17.94 4.10
C VAL A 197 9.95 16.53 3.79
N THR A 198 9.18 15.77 3.01
CA THR A 198 9.46 14.34 2.79
C THR A 198 10.07 14.06 1.42
N GLY A 199 9.93 14.96 0.44
CA GLY A 199 10.32 14.74 -0.96
C GLY A 199 9.38 13.81 -1.74
N CYS A 200 8.32 13.30 -1.09
CA CYS A 200 7.31 12.43 -1.70
C CYS A 200 6.16 13.24 -2.28
N ASN A 201 5.38 12.64 -3.17
CA ASN A 201 4.08 13.17 -3.60
C ASN A 201 3.16 13.34 -2.38
N LEU A 202 2.44 14.46 -2.29
CA LEU A 202 1.59 14.76 -1.13
C LEU A 202 0.47 13.73 -0.96
N PHE A 203 -0.08 13.18 -2.04
CA PHE A 203 -1.10 12.13 -1.97
C PHE A 203 -0.60 10.82 -1.33
N TYR A 204 0.71 10.57 -1.24
CA TYR A 204 1.31 9.45 -0.49
C TYR A 204 2.01 9.87 0.81
N THR A 205 1.90 11.16 1.17
CA THR A 205 2.54 11.71 2.36
C THR A 205 1.51 11.80 3.49
N PRO A 206 1.84 11.40 4.74
CA PRO A 206 0.96 11.63 5.88
C PRO A 206 0.57 13.10 6.00
N SER A 207 -0.72 13.37 6.23
CA SER A 207 -1.26 14.72 6.15
C SER A 207 -0.66 15.71 7.15
N LYS A 208 -0.10 15.23 8.27
CA LYS A 208 0.68 16.05 9.21
C LYS A 208 1.88 16.77 8.57
N TYR A 209 2.39 16.28 7.44
CA TYR A 209 3.48 16.90 6.67
C TYR A 209 2.99 17.75 5.47
N TRP A 210 1.69 17.85 5.23
CA TRP A 210 1.16 18.71 4.18
C TRP A 210 1.30 20.19 4.57
N PRO A 211 1.32 21.12 3.60
CA PRO A 211 1.19 22.55 3.90
C PRO A 211 -0.05 22.82 4.76
N ARG A 212 0.10 23.62 5.83
CA ARG A 212 -1.00 23.86 6.79
C ARG A 212 -2.27 24.39 6.12
N GLU A 213 -2.10 25.24 5.12
CA GLU A 213 -3.21 25.85 4.40
C GLU A 213 -3.97 24.82 3.58
N LEU A 214 -3.25 23.84 3.03
CA LEU A 214 -3.81 22.71 2.31
C LEU A 214 -4.52 21.72 3.25
N GLN A 215 -3.93 21.43 4.43
CA GLN A 215 -4.62 20.64 5.46
C GLN A 215 -5.94 21.30 5.86
N ARG A 216 -5.94 22.62 6.09
CA ARG A 216 -7.14 23.36 6.47
C ARG A 216 -8.19 23.31 5.34
N SER A 217 -7.79 23.50 4.08
CA SER A 217 -8.75 23.51 2.96
C SER A 217 -9.35 22.14 2.67
N LEU A 218 -8.56 21.07 2.79
CA LEU A 218 -9.00 19.72 2.42
C LEU A 218 -9.56 18.91 3.58
N LEU A 219 -9.12 19.14 4.82
CA LEU A 219 -9.45 18.28 5.96
C LEU A 219 -10.39 18.94 6.96
N ALA A 220 -10.42 20.28 7.04
CA ALA A 220 -11.27 20.96 8.02
C ALA A 220 -12.75 20.66 7.76
N ASN A 221 -13.47 20.36 8.84
CA ASN A 221 -14.90 20.04 8.82
C ASN A 221 -15.26 18.78 7.99
N ARG A 222 -14.31 17.88 7.77
CA ARG A 222 -14.56 16.58 7.12
C ARG A 222 -14.28 15.42 8.08
N SER A 223 -15.06 14.36 7.93
CA SER A 223 -14.77 13.05 8.51
C SER A 223 -13.69 12.38 7.66
N LEU A 224 -12.55 12.13 8.28
CA LEU A 224 -11.41 11.52 7.59
C LEU A 224 -11.50 10.01 7.71
N PHE A 225 -11.12 9.28 6.66
CA PHE A 225 -11.04 7.83 6.69
C PHE A 225 -9.86 7.31 5.88
N ALA A 226 -9.39 6.10 6.23
CA ALA A 226 -8.30 5.43 5.52
C ALA A 226 -8.45 3.91 5.64
N MET A 227 -7.88 3.18 4.69
CA MET A 227 -7.79 1.72 4.75
C MET A 227 -6.64 1.32 5.68
N LEU A 228 -6.89 0.41 6.63
CA LEU A 228 -5.85 -0.17 7.47
C LEU A 228 -5.62 -1.62 7.07
N ARG A 229 -4.51 -1.86 6.36
CA ARG A 229 -4.09 -3.17 5.84
C ARG A 229 -3.14 -3.88 6.79
N ASP A 230 -3.21 -5.21 6.79
CA ASP A 230 -2.25 -6.06 7.49
C ASP A 230 -0.79 -5.74 7.04
N PRO A 231 0.15 -5.48 7.96
CA PRO A 231 1.51 -5.08 7.57
C PRO A 231 2.25 -6.11 6.71
N TYR A 232 2.02 -7.41 6.89
CA TYR A 232 2.69 -8.43 6.08
C TYR A 232 2.15 -8.42 4.64
N ASP A 233 0.83 -8.40 4.51
CA ASP A 233 0.16 -8.38 3.21
C ASP A 233 0.45 -7.09 2.44
N ARG A 234 0.48 -5.94 3.14
CA ARG A 234 0.89 -4.64 2.57
C ARG A 234 2.30 -4.70 1.99
N MET A 235 3.26 -5.31 2.69
CA MET A 235 4.65 -5.40 2.24
C MET A 235 4.86 -6.38 1.09
N ALA A 236 4.13 -7.49 1.06
CA ALA A 236 4.10 -8.35 -0.13
C ALA A 236 3.54 -7.58 -1.34
N ASN A 237 2.49 -6.78 -1.14
CA ASN A 237 1.89 -6.00 -2.21
C ASN A 237 2.77 -4.84 -2.70
N GLU A 238 3.48 -4.16 -1.79
CA GLU A 238 4.48 -3.15 -2.13
C GLU A 238 5.52 -3.75 -3.09
N PHE A 239 6.08 -4.93 -2.77
CA PHE A 239 7.00 -5.60 -3.68
C PHE A 239 6.38 -5.89 -5.06
N ARG A 240 5.16 -6.42 -5.11
CA ARG A 240 4.47 -6.72 -6.38
C ARG A 240 4.28 -5.48 -7.25
N MET A 241 3.94 -4.34 -6.64
CA MET A 241 3.85 -3.06 -7.35
C MET A 241 5.22 -2.63 -7.88
N GLN A 242 6.27 -2.76 -7.06
CA GLN A 242 7.63 -2.44 -7.47
C GLN A 242 8.12 -3.31 -8.63
N VAL A 243 7.72 -4.58 -8.71
CA VAL A 243 8.03 -5.44 -9.86
C VAL A 243 7.42 -4.90 -11.15
N GLY A 244 6.16 -4.44 -11.10
CA GLY A 244 5.50 -3.79 -12.23
C GLY A 244 6.14 -2.46 -12.63
N GLY A 245 6.84 -1.81 -11.69
CA GLY A 245 7.52 -0.54 -11.88
C GLY A 245 6.56 0.65 -12.08
N ILE A 246 5.27 0.46 -11.87
CA ILE A 246 4.23 1.49 -11.94
C ILE A 246 4.00 2.01 -10.53
N ASP A 247 4.31 3.28 -10.28
CA ASP A 247 4.08 3.95 -8.99
C ASP A 247 2.60 4.32 -8.81
N SER A 248 1.96 4.74 -9.91
CA SER A 248 0.51 4.94 -9.97
C SER A 248 -0.07 4.67 -11.35
N VAL A 249 -1.23 4.02 -11.35
CA VAL A 249 -2.04 3.77 -12.55
C VAL A 249 -2.75 5.03 -13.05
N PHE A 250 -3.00 6.03 -12.19
CA PHE A 250 -3.71 7.25 -12.57
C PHE A 250 -2.80 8.27 -13.23
N THR A 251 -1.63 8.56 -12.64
CA THR A 251 -0.63 9.47 -13.24
C THR A 251 0.26 8.80 -14.27
N LYS A 252 0.27 7.45 -14.34
CA LYS A 252 1.21 6.66 -15.15
C LYS A 252 2.67 6.97 -14.81
N THR A 253 2.93 7.31 -13.55
CA THR A 253 4.28 7.55 -13.04
C THR A 253 4.97 6.21 -12.81
N PHE A 254 6.25 6.10 -13.19
CA PHE A 254 7.02 4.88 -13.02
C PHE A 254 8.07 5.00 -11.90
N ARG A 255 8.42 3.89 -11.26
CA ARG A 255 9.47 3.77 -10.24
C ARG A 255 10.80 4.42 -10.65
N LYS A 256 11.15 4.31 -11.94
CA LYS A 256 12.36 4.92 -12.48
C LYS A 256 12.31 6.45 -12.43
N ASP A 257 11.17 7.04 -12.74
CA ASP A 257 10.98 8.50 -12.70
C ASP A 257 11.07 9.00 -11.25
N ILE A 258 10.46 8.26 -10.32
CA ILE A 258 10.56 8.51 -8.87
C ILE A 258 12.03 8.43 -8.42
N SER A 259 12.74 7.36 -8.79
CA SER A 259 14.14 7.14 -8.40
C SER A 259 15.06 8.21 -8.96
N GLN A 260 14.81 8.68 -10.19
CA GLN A 260 15.53 9.80 -10.79
C GLN A 260 15.25 11.12 -10.05
N ARG A 261 13.98 11.39 -9.73
CA ARG A 261 13.55 12.58 -8.98
C ARG A 261 14.16 12.63 -7.58
N GLU A 262 14.16 11.50 -6.88
CA GLU A 262 14.76 11.35 -5.55
C GLU A 262 16.30 11.38 -5.60
N GLY A 263 16.92 11.33 -6.79
CA GLY A 263 18.38 11.25 -6.93
C GLY A 263 18.95 9.89 -6.49
N HIS A 264 18.09 8.88 -6.33
CA HIS A 264 18.41 7.56 -5.80
C HIS A 264 18.10 6.47 -6.82
N MET A 265 18.94 6.37 -7.86
CA MET A 265 18.84 5.35 -8.92
C MET A 265 19.15 3.91 -8.45
N GLU A 266 19.33 3.71 -7.15
CA GLU A 266 19.69 2.43 -6.57
C GLU A 266 18.67 1.32 -6.87
N ARG A 267 17.36 1.65 -6.87
CA ARG A 267 16.29 0.69 -7.22
C ARG A 267 16.29 0.29 -8.70
N GLU A 268 17.07 0.99 -9.53
CA GLU A 268 17.29 0.62 -10.92
C GLU A 268 18.58 -0.18 -11.13
N ALA A 269 19.39 -0.35 -10.09
CA ALA A 269 20.63 -1.11 -10.15
C ALA A 269 20.38 -2.62 -10.35
N ASP A 270 21.40 -3.31 -10.87
CA ASP A 270 21.32 -4.74 -11.21
C ASP A 270 20.80 -5.61 -10.07
N GLN A 271 21.17 -5.29 -8.82
CA GLN A 271 20.70 -6.02 -7.64
C GLN A 271 19.16 -6.01 -7.53
N TYR A 272 18.52 -4.85 -7.68
CA TYR A 272 17.06 -4.74 -7.63
C TYR A 272 16.41 -5.39 -8.84
N GLN A 273 17.01 -5.26 -10.02
CA GLN A 273 16.51 -5.95 -11.21
C GLN A 273 16.51 -7.48 -11.02
N GLN A 274 17.50 -8.04 -10.31
CA GLN A 274 17.48 -9.46 -9.95
C GLN A 274 16.37 -9.80 -8.96
N PHE A 275 16.10 -8.94 -7.97
CA PHE A 275 14.98 -9.14 -7.04
C PHE A 275 13.65 -9.21 -7.81
N TYR A 276 13.41 -8.25 -8.70
CA TYR A 276 12.17 -8.20 -9.48
C TYR A 276 12.04 -9.38 -10.44
N LYS A 277 13.12 -9.71 -11.16
CA LYS A 277 13.14 -10.81 -12.12
C LYS A 277 12.84 -12.16 -11.48
N ASN A 278 13.33 -12.38 -10.26
CA ASN A 278 13.20 -13.65 -9.55
C ASN A 278 12.06 -13.67 -8.53
N CYS A 279 11.24 -12.61 -8.48
CA CYS A 279 10.22 -12.41 -7.45
C CYS A 279 10.76 -12.60 -6.01
N ASP A 280 12.02 -12.19 -5.76
CA ASP A 280 12.69 -12.34 -4.47
C ASP A 280 12.24 -11.24 -3.48
N VAL A 281 11.02 -11.42 -2.98
CA VAL A 281 10.38 -10.50 -2.03
C VAL A 281 11.19 -10.33 -0.75
N ASN A 282 11.88 -11.38 -0.30
CA ASN A 282 12.63 -11.35 0.94
C ASN A 282 13.88 -10.50 0.80
N ALA A 283 14.70 -10.71 -0.23
CA ALA A 283 15.90 -9.91 -0.42
C ALA A 283 15.57 -8.42 -0.66
N TYR A 284 14.50 -8.14 -1.41
CA TYR A 284 13.98 -6.78 -1.59
C TYR A 284 13.59 -6.13 -0.26
N LEU A 285 12.65 -6.74 0.48
CA LEU A 285 12.12 -6.16 1.72
C LEU A 285 13.18 -6.05 2.80
N GLN A 286 14.06 -7.05 2.94
CA GLN A 286 15.17 -6.97 3.89
C GLN A 286 16.09 -5.79 3.57
N THR A 287 16.38 -5.55 2.29
CA THR A 287 17.23 -4.43 1.86
C THR A 287 16.55 -3.09 2.18
N GLU A 288 15.29 -2.92 1.80
CA GLU A 288 14.55 -1.66 2.01
C GLU A 288 14.29 -1.38 3.50
N LEU A 289 13.82 -2.36 4.27
CA LEU A 289 13.51 -2.17 5.69
C LEU A 289 14.77 -1.92 6.53
N LYS A 290 15.92 -2.49 6.16
CA LYS A 290 17.20 -2.17 6.82
C LYS A 290 17.60 -0.70 6.58
N LYS A 291 17.36 -0.14 5.39
CA LYS A 291 17.61 1.29 5.09
C LYS A 291 16.63 2.20 5.81
N TYR A 292 15.36 1.82 5.85
CA TYR A 292 14.35 2.51 6.65
C TYR A 292 14.81 2.63 8.12
N LEU A 293 15.23 1.51 8.71
CA LEU A 293 15.74 1.47 10.08
C LEU A 293 17.05 2.26 10.27
N ALA A 294 17.80 2.51 9.20
CA ALA A 294 18.99 3.36 9.21
C ALA A 294 18.67 4.87 9.08
N GLY A 295 17.39 5.23 8.98
CA GLY A 295 16.92 6.62 8.96
C GLY A 295 16.37 7.10 7.61
N ASP A 296 16.48 6.28 6.56
CA ASP A 296 15.98 6.63 5.24
C ASP A 296 14.49 6.26 5.10
N ARG A 297 13.65 7.06 5.74
CA ARG A 297 12.22 6.74 5.98
C ARG A 297 11.30 7.06 4.81
N PHE A 298 11.64 8.06 4.01
CA PHE A 298 10.78 8.59 2.93
C PHE A 298 11.06 7.98 1.56
N ARG A 299 11.71 6.81 1.53
CA ARG A 299 12.05 6.11 0.29
C ARG A 299 10.80 5.68 -0.46
N THR A 300 10.95 5.60 -1.78
CA THR A 300 9.97 4.97 -2.66
C THR A 300 8.67 5.76 -2.61
N ASN A 301 8.77 7.07 -2.81
CA ASN A 301 7.61 7.96 -2.76
C ASN A 301 6.78 7.82 -1.46
N CYS A 302 7.44 7.57 -0.31
CA CYS A 302 6.85 7.34 1.01
C CYS A 302 6.08 6.02 1.20
N HIS A 303 6.23 5.04 0.31
CA HIS A 303 5.50 3.77 0.38
C HIS A 303 5.84 2.90 1.60
N LEU A 304 7.04 3.08 2.16
CA LEU A 304 7.51 2.31 3.32
C LEU A 304 7.11 2.92 4.67
N LEU A 305 6.38 4.04 4.68
CA LEU A 305 5.91 4.63 5.93
C LEU A 305 4.83 3.74 6.57
N PRO A 306 4.88 3.48 7.89
CA PRO A 306 3.80 2.82 8.61
C PRO A 306 2.45 3.52 8.42
N SER A 307 1.39 2.73 8.27
CA SER A 307 0.01 3.20 8.07
C SER A 307 -0.42 4.08 9.24
N SER A 308 0.01 3.72 10.46
CA SER A 308 -0.18 4.49 11.68
C SER A 308 0.25 5.96 11.58
N GLU A 309 1.22 6.29 10.72
CA GLU A 309 1.61 7.70 10.51
C GLU A 309 0.55 8.53 9.80
N PHE A 310 -0.32 7.90 9.00
CA PHE A 310 -1.40 8.55 8.26
C PHE A 310 -2.66 8.72 9.12
N PHE A 311 -2.79 7.95 10.20
CA PHE A 311 -3.89 8.07 11.16
C PHE A 311 -3.70 9.23 12.16
N ASP A 312 -2.49 9.78 12.23
CA ASP A 312 -2.21 11.07 12.88
C ASP A 312 -2.29 12.19 11.83
N ALA A 313 -3.50 12.68 11.58
CA ALA A 313 -3.73 13.77 10.63
C ALA A 313 -3.29 15.15 11.17
N GLY A 314 -2.71 15.22 12.38
CA GLY A 314 -2.37 16.46 13.05
C GLY A 314 -3.59 17.20 13.62
N SER A 315 -3.33 18.23 14.42
CA SER A 315 -4.36 19.14 14.98
C SER A 315 -5.51 18.47 15.73
N GLY A 316 -5.34 17.23 16.21
CA GLY A 316 -6.39 16.46 16.89
C GLY A 316 -7.44 15.85 15.97
N MET A 317 -7.26 15.91 14.65
CA MET A 317 -8.13 15.24 13.69
C MET A 317 -7.94 13.72 13.79
N THR A 318 -9.05 12.99 13.79
CA THR A 318 -9.05 11.51 13.85
C THR A 318 -9.42 10.95 12.49
N VAL A 319 -8.65 9.97 12.01
CA VAL A 319 -8.96 9.21 10.80
C VAL A 319 -9.65 7.91 11.20
N GLU A 320 -10.84 7.65 10.66
CA GLU A 320 -11.57 6.40 10.90
C GLU A 320 -10.96 5.26 10.05
N PRO A 321 -10.52 4.16 10.67
CA PRO A 321 -9.93 3.04 9.93
C PRO A 321 -11.02 2.14 9.34
N ILE A 322 -10.85 1.78 8.07
CA ILE A 322 -11.62 0.75 7.39
C ILE A 322 -10.83 -0.55 7.43
N ASP A 323 -11.48 -1.62 7.89
CA ASP A 323 -10.91 -2.96 8.00
C ASP A 323 -10.66 -3.54 6.62
N GLU A 324 -9.41 -3.52 6.17
CA GLU A 324 -9.06 -4.01 4.86
C GLU A 324 -9.32 -5.52 4.73
N ARG A 325 -9.16 -6.32 5.79
CA ARG A 325 -9.36 -7.78 5.75
C ARG A 325 -10.77 -8.20 5.34
N LYS A 326 -11.74 -7.29 5.43
CA LYS A 326 -13.16 -7.49 5.13
C LYS A 326 -13.64 -6.76 3.88
N ILE A 327 -12.76 -6.30 3.00
CA ILE A 327 -13.20 -5.70 1.72
C ILE A 327 -13.88 -6.74 0.82
N PRO A 328 -14.92 -6.36 0.06
CA PRO A 328 -15.44 -4.99 -0.08
C PRO A 328 -16.44 -4.58 1.03
N ASP A 329 -16.87 -5.51 1.88
CA ASP A 329 -17.98 -5.31 2.82
C ASP A 329 -17.72 -4.20 3.83
N SER A 330 -16.51 -4.13 4.42
CA SER A 330 -16.16 -3.09 5.40
C SER A 330 -16.23 -1.67 4.82
N PHE A 331 -15.74 -1.49 3.59
CA PHE A 331 -15.82 -0.21 2.89
C PHE A 331 -17.28 0.15 2.59
N ASN A 332 -18.07 -0.79 2.08
CA ASN A 332 -19.47 -0.55 1.75
C ASN A 332 -20.31 -0.23 3.00
N GLN A 333 -20.05 -0.91 4.13
CA GLN A 333 -20.68 -0.61 5.42
C GLN A 333 -20.28 0.78 5.94
N PHE A 334 -19.01 1.18 5.81
CA PHE A 334 -18.57 2.52 6.15
C PHE A 334 -19.31 3.57 5.30
N MET A 335 -19.40 3.36 3.99
CA MET A 335 -20.12 4.26 3.11
C MET A 335 -21.62 4.33 3.47
N GLU A 336 -22.27 3.20 3.75
CA GLU A 336 -23.67 3.18 4.20
C GLU A 336 -23.86 3.96 5.51
N LYS A 337 -22.98 3.76 6.51
CA LYS A 337 -22.99 4.48 7.79
C LYS A 337 -22.91 6.00 7.60
N HIS A 338 -22.20 6.46 6.56
CA HIS A 338 -22.02 7.87 6.24
C HIS A 338 -23.01 8.40 5.19
N HIS A 339 -24.05 7.61 4.83
CA HIS A 339 -25.02 7.96 3.79
C HIS A 339 -24.35 8.34 2.44
N ALA A 340 -23.24 7.66 2.17
CA ALA A 340 -22.39 7.90 1.03
C ALA A 340 -22.79 7.02 -0.16
N SER A 341 -22.68 7.54 -1.39
CA SER A 341 -22.98 6.78 -2.61
C SER A 341 -21.91 5.77 -3.10
N PRO A 342 -20.58 5.97 -2.93
CA PRO A 342 -19.55 5.08 -3.46
C PRO A 342 -19.70 3.66 -2.96
N ARG A 343 -19.56 2.70 -3.88
CA ARG A 343 -19.52 1.27 -3.55
C ARG A 343 -18.29 0.64 -4.19
N MET A 344 -17.70 -0.30 -3.46
CA MET A 344 -16.63 -1.15 -3.94
C MET A 344 -17.24 -2.44 -4.46
N GLU A 345 -17.20 -2.63 -5.77
CA GLU A 345 -17.72 -3.81 -6.45
C GLU A 345 -16.61 -4.82 -6.76
N ALA A 346 -15.43 -4.29 -7.11
CA ALA A 346 -14.24 -5.06 -7.45
C ALA A 346 -13.02 -4.37 -6.85
N SER A 347 -11.96 -5.14 -6.64
CA SER A 347 -10.68 -4.63 -6.15
C SER A 347 -9.64 -4.64 -7.27
N MET A 348 -8.96 -3.52 -7.48
CA MET A 348 -7.75 -3.49 -8.29
C MET A 348 -6.62 -4.20 -7.54
N HIS A 349 -5.91 -5.08 -8.23
CA HIS A 349 -4.75 -5.78 -7.68
C HIS A 349 -3.63 -5.88 -8.72
N ASN A 350 -2.41 -6.06 -8.25
CA ASN A 350 -1.23 -6.19 -9.09
C ASN A 350 -1.22 -7.54 -9.83
N LEU A 351 -0.72 -7.55 -11.07
CA LEU A 351 -0.67 -8.76 -11.91
C LEU A 351 0.71 -9.43 -11.96
N TRP A 352 1.69 -8.91 -11.20
CA TRP A 352 3.06 -9.41 -11.18
C TRP A 352 3.38 -10.14 -9.88
N CYS A 353 4.19 -11.20 -10.00
CA CYS A 353 4.59 -12.09 -8.91
C CYS A 353 3.37 -12.52 -8.05
N ASN A 354 2.33 -13.00 -8.72
CA ASN A 354 1.04 -13.36 -8.11
C ASN A 354 1.13 -14.54 -7.12
N GLU A 355 2.20 -15.32 -7.21
CA GLU A 355 2.54 -16.36 -6.25
C GLU A 355 3.03 -15.78 -4.91
N ILE A 356 3.42 -14.50 -4.86
CA ILE A 356 3.93 -13.85 -3.65
C ILE A 356 2.78 -13.31 -2.79
N SER A 357 2.81 -13.68 -1.51
CA SER A 357 1.89 -13.17 -0.48
C SER A 357 2.61 -13.03 0.87
N ALA A 358 1.89 -12.65 1.93
CA ALA A 358 2.40 -12.65 3.30
C ALA A 358 3.05 -14.00 3.70
N TYR A 359 2.56 -15.11 3.13
CA TYR A 359 3.09 -16.46 3.40
C TYR A 359 4.45 -16.74 2.72
N SER A 360 4.89 -15.92 1.75
CA SER A 360 6.21 -16.04 1.11
C SER A 360 7.35 -15.45 1.95
N LEU A 361 7.00 -14.75 3.03
CA LEU A 361 7.97 -14.04 3.86
C LEU A 361 8.68 -15.02 4.81
N ASN A 362 10.01 -14.94 4.88
CA ASN A 362 10.80 -15.67 5.85
C ASN A 362 10.82 -14.95 7.22
N GLU A 363 11.30 -15.63 8.25
CA GLU A 363 11.27 -15.09 9.62
C GLU A 363 12.13 -13.85 9.83
N GLU A 364 13.24 -13.70 9.10
CA GLU A 364 14.06 -12.48 9.15
C GLU A 364 13.25 -11.29 8.62
N THR A 365 12.62 -11.45 7.45
CA THR A 365 11.78 -10.41 6.84
C THR A 365 10.59 -10.06 7.73
N LYS A 366 9.90 -11.06 8.28
CA LYS A 366 8.79 -10.81 9.21
C LYS A 366 9.26 -10.07 10.46
N GLY A 367 10.43 -10.41 11.00
CA GLY A 367 11.03 -9.70 12.13
C GLY A 367 11.31 -8.23 11.83
N LEU A 368 11.77 -7.89 10.63
CA LEU A 368 11.93 -6.50 10.19
C LEU A 368 10.59 -5.78 10.06
N ILE A 369 9.57 -6.44 9.51
CA ILE A 369 8.22 -5.88 9.37
C ILE A 369 7.63 -5.58 10.76
N ARG A 370 7.65 -6.53 11.70
CA ARG A 370 7.20 -6.29 13.08
C ARG A 370 7.92 -5.11 13.74
N LYS A 371 9.22 -4.94 13.46
CA LYS A 371 9.99 -3.82 14.01
C LYS A 371 9.59 -2.47 13.43
N VAL A 372 9.43 -2.37 12.10
CA VAL A 372 9.10 -1.12 11.42
C VAL A 372 7.62 -0.74 11.61
N TYR A 373 6.73 -1.72 11.56
CA TYR A 373 5.28 -1.55 11.54
C TYR A 373 4.62 -1.94 12.88
N ALA A 374 5.36 -1.90 13.99
CA ALA A 374 4.84 -2.28 15.31
C ALA A 374 3.59 -1.49 15.71
N GLU A 375 3.50 -0.20 15.35
CA GLU A 375 2.32 0.62 15.62
C GLU A 375 1.12 0.26 14.73
N ASP A 376 1.34 -0.25 13.51
CA ASP A 376 0.25 -0.70 12.64
C ASP A 376 -0.43 -1.95 13.21
N PHE A 377 0.35 -2.90 13.74
CA PHE A 377 -0.21 -4.07 14.45
C PHE A 377 -1.02 -3.65 15.69
N ARG A 378 -0.52 -2.69 16.47
CA ARG A 378 -1.27 -2.13 17.62
C ARG A 378 -2.56 -1.44 17.17
N LEU A 379 -2.52 -0.74 16.04
CA LEU A 379 -3.69 -0.08 15.46
C LEU A 379 -4.73 -1.12 15.02
N ALA A 380 -4.31 -2.18 14.34
CA ALA A 380 -5.21 -3.27 13.91
C ALA A 380 -5.84 -3.98 15.12
N CYS A 381 -5.05 -4.26 16.17
CA CYS A 381 -5.57 -4.79 17.44
C CYS A 381 -6.60 -3.86 18.07
N LYS A 382 -6.28 -2.56 18.16
CA LYS A 382 -7.13 -1.55 18.80
C LYS A 382 -8.50 -1.43 18.11
N TYR A 383 -8.54 -1.40 16.78
CA TYR A 383 -9.77 -1.12 16.04
C TYR A 383 -10.54 -2.37 15.64
N PHE A 384 -9.86 -3.50 15.40
CA PHE A 384 -10.47 -4.69 14.83
C PHE A 384 -10.26 -5.97 15.65
N GLY A 385 -9.48 -5.92 16.73
CA GLY A 385 -9.20 -7.08 17.59
C GLY A 385 -8.13 -8.01 17.03
N TYR A 386 -7.44 -7.64 15.94
CA TYR A 386 -6.33 -8.40 15.36
C TYR A 386 -5.04 -8.17 16.15
N CYS A 387 -4.90 -8.88 17.27
CA CYS A 387 -3.84 -8.64 18.25
C CYS A 387 -2.63 -9.57 18.16
N ASP A 388 -2.70 -10.60 17.30
CA ASP A 388 -1.56 -11.46 17.03
C ASP A 388 -0.71 -10.86 15.90
N ASP A 389 0.44 -10.31 16.25
CA ASP A 389 1.40 -9.74 15.29
C ASP A 389 2.21 -10.81 14.53
N HIS A 390 1.98 -12.11 14.81
CA HIS A 390 2.46 -13.23 14.02
C HIS A 390 1.40 -13.80 13.07
N GLU A 391 0.13 -13.38 13.18
CA GLU A 391 -0.92 -13.80 12.27
C GLU A 391 -0.61 -13.29 10.86
N MET A 392 -0.57 -14.21 9.89
CA MET A 392 -0.46 -13.87 8.48
C MET A 392 -1.87 -13.82 7.89
N PHE A 393 -2.12 -12.77 7.12
CA PHE A 393 -3.35 -12.60 6.37
C PHE A 393 -3.06 -12.48 4.87
N CYS A 394 -4.03 -12.90 4.05
CA CYS A 394 -4.08 -12.60 2.63
C CYS A 394 -5.55 -12.62 2.17
N HIS A 395 -5.86 -11.87 1.12
CA HIS A 395 -7.20 -11.80 0.54
C HIS A 395 -7.57 -13.02 -0.31
N GLU A 396 -8.24 -14.01 0.29
CA GLU A 396 -8.70 -15.19 -0.46
C GLU A 396 -9.81 -14.89 -1.47
N ASN A 397 -10.56 -13.81 -1.25
CA ASN A 397 -11.64 -13.37 -2.12
C ASN A 397 -11.14 -12.59 -3.35
N ILE A 398 -9.85 -12.23 -3.39
CA ILE A 398 -9.23 -11.57 -4.54
C ILE A 398 -8.37 -12.61 -5.24
N PRO A 399 -8.66 -12.93 -6.52
CA PRO A 399 -7.87 -13.89 -7.28
C PRO A 399 -6.37 -13.58 -7.20
N ASP A 400 -5.56 -14.62 -7.09
CA ASP A 400 -4.10 -14.50 -7.21
C ASP A 400 -3.41 -13.58 -6.17
N MET A 401 -4.04 -13.36 -5.01
CA MET A 401 -3.45 -12.64 -3.86
C MET A 401 -2.85 -13.57 -2.80
N CYS A 402 -3.24 -14.83 -2.78
CA CYS A 402 -2.87 -15.82 -1.77
C CYS A 402 -2.03 -16.98 -2.33
N GLY A 403 -1.28 -16.78 -3.43
CA GLY A 403 -0.68 -17.87 -4.20
C GLY A 403 0.23 -18.82 -3.39
N SER A 404 0.93 -18.32 -2.37
CA SER A 404 1.80 -19.12 -1.51
C SER A 404 1.15 -19.58 -0.20
N LYS A 405 -0.15 -19.37 0.01
CA LYS A 405 -0.84 -19.84 1.21
C LYS A 405 -0.86 -21.38 1.21
N PRO A 406 -0.40 -22.06 2.28
CA PRO A 406 -0.53 -23.51 2.40
C PRO A 406 -2.00 -23.93 2.29
N LYS A 407 -2.27 -24.96 1.48
CA LYS A 407 -3.63 -25.51 1.28
C LYS A 407 -4.07 -26.40 2.42
#